data_AF-A0A2D8PM13-F1
#
_entry.id   AF-A0A2D8PM13-F1
#
_cell.length_a   1.000
_cell.length_b   1.000
_cell.length_c   1.000
_cell.angle_alpha   90.00
_cell.angle_beta   90.00
_cell.angle_gamma   90.00
#
_symmetry.space_group_name_H-M   'P 1'
#
loop_
_entity.id
_entity.type
_entity.pdbx_description
1 polymer ?
#
loop_
_entity_poly.entity_id
_entity_poly.type
_entity_poly.pdbx_seq_one_letter_code
_entity_poly.pdbx_strand_id
1 'polypeptide(L)'
;MRICSFLPSATEILYQLGLQDQLYGVTHECDFPPAAKDKPNVVHSVFDGMEPTSGEISKVISERLEQGLGIYDIDLKVLEAAEPDLLLTQAICEV
;
A
#
# COMPACT_ATOMS: atom_id res chain seq x y z
N MET A 1 -18.85 5.92 4.25
CA MET A 1 -17.94 4.78 4.39
C MET A 1 -16.53 5.29 4.13
N ARG A 2 -15.55 4.91 4.94
CA ARG A 2 -14.13 5.21 4.77
C ARG A 2 -13.41 3.95 4.30
N ILE A 3 -12.85 4.00 3.10
CA ILE A 3 -12.15 2.88 2.47
C ILE A 3 -10.65 3.16 2.52
N CYS A 4 -9.85 2.15 2.87
CA CYS A 4 -8.42 2.15 2.58
C CYS A 4 -8.08 1.02 1.61
N SER A 5 -7.27 1.33 0.61
CA SER A 5 -6.82 0.39 -0.42
C SER A 5 -5.34 0.11 -0.26
N PHE A 6 -4.99 -1.18 -0.12
CA PHE A 6 -3.62 -1.63 0.13
C PHE A 6 -2.93 -2.10 -1.15
N LEU A 7 -3.48 -1.77 -2.33
CA LEU A 7 -2.91 -2.13 -3.62
C LEU A 7 -3.35 -1.15 -4.73
N PRO A 8 -2.50 -0.87 -5.74
CA PRO A 8 -2.82 0.09 -6.79
C PRO A 8 -4.06 -0.27 -7.61
N SER A 9 -4.21 -1.55 -7.99
CA SER A 9 -5.33 -2.00 -8.82
C SER A 9 -6.70 -1.78 -8.15
N ALA A 10 -6.82 -2.01 -6.84
CA ALA A 10 -8.06 -1.74 -6.10
C ALA A 10 -8.35 -0.23 -6.01
N THR A 11 -7.30 0.58 -5.86
CA THR A 11 -7.43 2.04 -5.90
C THR A 11 -8.00 2.48 -7.25
N GLU A 12 -7.45 2.00 -8.36
CA GLU A 12 -7.95 2.32 -9.70
C GLU A 12 -9.41 1.89 -9.91
N ILE A 13 -9.78 0.69 -9.44
CA ILE A 13 -11.17 0.20 -9.49
C ILE A 13 -12.11 1.13 -8.73
N LEU A 14 -11.74 1.58 -7.52
CA LEU A 14 -12.56 2.51 -6.74
C LEU A 14 -12.79 3.83 -7.47
N TYR A 15 -11.76 4.38 -8.13
CA TYR A 15 -11.92 5.57 -8.96
C TYR A 15 -12.85 5.32 -10.15
N GLN A 16 -12.72 4.18 -10.84
CA GLN A 16 -13.62 3.84 -11.96
C GLN A 16 -15.08 3.66 -11.52
N LEU A 17 -15.32 3.19 -10.29
CA LEU A 17 -16.64 3.05 -9.70
C LEU A 17 -17.22 4.37 -9.15
N GLY A 18 -16.48 5.48 -9.21
CA GLY A 18 -16.93 6.77 -8.68
C GLY A 18 -16.87 6.86 -7.15
N LEU A 19 -16.04 6.04 -6.49
CA LEU A 19 -15.94 5.94 -5.03
C LEU A 19 -14.75 6.72 -4.44
N GLN A 20 -14.10 7.60 -5.22
CA GLN A 20 -12.91 8.35 -4.81
C GLN A 20 -13.12 9.24 -3.57
N ASP A 21 -14.34 9.69 -3.30
CA ASP A 21 -14.65 10.50 -2.11
C ASP A 21 -14.74 9.65 -0.84
N GLN A 22 -14.94 8.33 -0.99
CA GLN A 22 -14.94 7.36 0.10
C GLN A 22 -13.55 6.75 0.33
N LEU A 23 -12.65 6.86 -0.66
CA LEU A 23 -11.26 6.41 -0.56
C LEU A 23 -10.43 7.41 0.26
N TYR A 24 -9.94 6.94 1.41
CA TYR A 24 -9.11 7.73 2.32
C TYR A 24 -7.62 7.41 2.15
N GLY A 25 -7.23 6.14 2.33
CA GLY A 25 -5.83 5.72 2.31
C GLY A 25 -5.48 4.87 1.10
N VAL A 26 -4.28 5.05 0.55
CA VAL A 26 -3.73 4.31 -0.60
C VAL A 26 -2.32 3.79 -0.31
N THR A 27 -1.68 3.08 -1.25
CA THR A 27 -0.25 2.74 -1.17
C THR A 27 0.61 3.78 -1.88
N HIS A 28 1.88 3.89 -1.50
CA HIS A 28 2.89 4.74 -2.17
C HIS A 28 2.99 4.56 -3.69
N GLU A 29 2.64 3.39 -4.23
CA GLU A 29 2.64 3.10 -5.67
C GLU A 29 1.38 3.58 -6.40
N CYS A 30 0.37 4.11 -5.69
CA CYS A 30 -0.86 4.60 -6.33
C CYS A 30 -0.60 5.91 -7.08
N ASP A 31 -0.39 5.80 -8.39
CA ASP A 31 -0.09 6.94 -9.27
C ASP A 31 -1.20 7.26 -10.28
N PHE A 32 -2.23 6.40 -10.36
CA PHE A 32 -3.36 6.54 -11.29
C PHE A 32 -4.73 6.37 -10.59
N PRO A 33 -5.73 7.21 -10.94
CA PRO A 33 -5.57 8.48 -11.66
C PRO A 33 -4.68 9.45 -10.85
N PRO A 34 -4.15 10.54 -11.44
CA PRO A 34 -3.19 11.42 -10.75
C PRO A 34 -3.65 11.92 -9.37
N ALA A 35 -4.96 12.10 -9.17
CA ALA A 35 -5.56 12.48 -7.89
C ALA A 35 -5.41 11.43 -6.78
N ALA A 36 -5.04 10.18 -7.09
CA ALA A 36 -4.73 9.16 -6.10
C ALA A 36 -3.47 9.51 -5.30
N LYS A 37 -2.52 10.25 -5.90
CA LYS A 37 -1.29 10.70 -5.23
C LYS A 37 -1.54 11.69 -4.10
N ASP A 38 -2.71 12.34 -4.10
CA ASP A 38 -3.10 13.30 -3.07
C ASP A 38 -3.70 12.62 -1.83
N LYS A 39 -3.91 11.29 -1.88
CA LYS A 39 -4.44 10.51 -0.77
C LYS A 39 -3.31 10.11 0.20
N PRO A 40 -3.56 10.08 1.52
CA PRO A 40 -2.61 9.55 2.49
C PRO A 40 -2.12 8.13 2.15
N ASN A 41 -0.82 7.91 2.27
CA ASN A 41 -0.23 6.58 2.14
C ASN A 41 -0.42 5.80 3.45
N VAL A 42 -1.09 4.65 3.36
CA VAL A 42 -1.26 3.67 4.46
C VAL A 42 -0.33 2.48 4.34
N VAL A 43 0.27 2.28 3.16
CA VAL A 43 1.23 1.19 2.88
C VAL A 43 2.48 1.77 2.23
N HIS A 44 3.63 1.38 2.78
CA HIS A 44 4.97 1.80 2.38
C HIS A 44 5.83 0.61 2.00
N SER A 45 6.72 0.80 1.04
CA SER A 45 7.81 -0.15 0.80
C SER A 45 8.90 0.05 1.85
N VAL A 46 9.52 -1.04 2.27
CA VAL A 46 10.73 -0.99 3.12
C VAL A 46 11.91 -0.32 2.42
N PHE A 47 11.78 -0.08 1.11
CA PHE A 47 12.75 0.60 0.26
C PHE A 47 12.33 2.03 -0.10
N ASP A 48 11.26 2.58 0.48
CA ASP A 48 10.80 3.94 0.20
C ASP A 48 11.90 4.98 0.45
N GLY A 49 12.15 5.83 -0.55
CA GLY A 49 13.20 6.85 -0.50
C GLY A 49 14.64 6.32 -0.60
N MET A 50 14.81 5.06 -0.99
CA MET A 50 16.11 4.42 -1.18
C MET A 50 16.33 4.03 -2.65
N GLU A 51 17.60 3.91 -3.05
CA GLU A 51 17.99 3.32 -4.34
C GLU A 51 18.94 2.12 -4.12
N PRO A 52 18.44 1.01 -3.56
CA PRO A 52 19.26 -0.15 -3.26
C PRO A 52 19.69 -0.88 -4.54
N THR A 53 20.90 -1.43 -4.52
CA THR A 53 21.34 -2.41 -5.51
C THR A 53 20.55 -3.71 -5.39
N SER A 54 20.51 -4.53 -6.45
CA SER A 54 19.83 -5.83 -6.40
C SER A 54 20.35 -6.75 -5.28
N GLY A 55 21.65 -6.68 -4.96
CA GLY A 55 22.23 -7.45 -3.86
C GLY A 55 21.72 -7.00 -2.48
N GLU A 56 21.52 -5.70 -2.28
CA GLU A 56 20.93 -5.14 -1.07
C GLU A 56 19.44 -5.49 -0.96
N ILE A 57 18.70 -5.42 -2.07
CA ILE A 57 17.29 -5.86 -2.12
C ILE A 57 17.17 -7.32 -1.70
N SER A 58 17.94 -8.22 -2.32
CA SER A 58 17.90 -9.65 -1.98
C SER A 58 18.22 -9.90 -0.52
N LYS A 59 19.23 -9.22 0.04
CA LYS A 59 19.59 -9.35 1.44
C LYS A 59 18.45 -8.93 2.37
N VAL A 60 17.86 -7.74 2.16
CA VAL A 60 16.77 -7.22 3.00
C VAL A 60 15.53 -8.12 2.91
N ILE A 61 15.17 -8.59 1.71
CA ILE A 61 14.03 -9.49 1.52
C ILE A 61 14.26 -10.81 2.27
N SER A 62 15.44 -11.43 2.12
CA SER A 62 15.77 -12.67 2.83
C SER A 62 15.70 -12.51 4.34
N GLU A 63 16.31 -11.45 4.89
CA GLU A 63 16.28 -11.18 6.34
C GLU A 63 14.85 -10.99 6.88
N ARG A 64 13.98 -10.31 6.12
CA ARG A 64 12.58 -10.10 6.53
C ARG A 64 11.74 -11.37 6.43
N LEU A 65 11.93 -12.18 5.38
CA LEU A 65 11.26 -13.47 5.24
C LEU A 65 11.64 -14.45 6.37
N GLU A 66 12.91 -14.49 6.76
CA GLU A 66 13.38 -15.30 7.91
C GLU A 66 12.71 -14.88 9.22
N GLN A 67 12.33 -13.60 9.35
CA GLN A 67 11.61 -13.04 10.50
C GLN A 67 10.09 -13.14 10.37
N GLY A 68 9.58 -13.72 9.28
CA GLY A 68 8.13 -13.78 8.99
C GLY A 68 7.51 -12.42 8.68
N LEU A 69 8.31 -11.42 8.32
CA LEU A 69 7.87 -10.08 7.96
C LEU A 69 7.66 -9.96 6.45
N GLY A 70 6.64 -9.18 6.06
CA GLY A 70 6.44 -8.78 4.66
C GLY A 70 7.42 -7.70 4.20
N ILE A 71 7.45 -7.44 2.89
CA ILE A 71 8.27 -6.37 2.28
C ILE A 71 7.58 -5.00 2.26
N TYR A 72 6.38 -4.93 2.82
CA TYR A 72 5.60 -3.70 2.96
C TYR A 72 5.30 -3.48 4.44
N ASP A 73 5.37 -2.22 4.85
CA ASP A 73 4.99 -1.78 6.19
C ASP A 73 3.68 -0.98 6.12
N ILE A 74 2.85 -1.13 7.15
CA ILE A 74 1.61 -0.38 7.29
C ILE A 74 1.88 0.85 8.16
N ASP A 75 1.53 2.04 7.69
CA ASP A 75 1.51 3.23 8.54
C ASP A 75 0.30 3.16 9.47
N LEU A 76 0.53 2.61 10.66
CA LEU A 76 -0.51 2.46 11.68
C LEU A 76 -1.10 3.80 12.13
N LYS A 77 -0.33 4.90 12.10
CA LYS A 77 -0.86 6.22 12.49
C LYS A 77 -1.86 6.72 11.46
N VAL A 78 -1.53 6.58 10.17
CA VAL A 78 -2.45 6.97 9.09
C VAL A 78 -3.66 6.04 9.10
N LEU A 79 -3.47 4.74 9.31
CA LEU A 79 -4.58 3.78 9.37
C LEU A 79 -5.52 4.03 10.55
N GLU A 80 -4.99 4.34 11.73
CA GLU A 80 -5.79 4.70 12.91
C GLU A 80 -6.55 6.01 12.68
N ALA A 81 -5.90 7.04 12.13
CA ALA A 81 -6.56 8.30 11.77
C ALA A 81 -7.62 8.12 10.64
N ALA A 82 -7.44 7.10 9.81
CA ALA A 82 -8.36 6.76 8.73
C ALA A 82 -9.67 6.14 9.21
N GLU A 83 -9.72 5.56 10.42
CA GLU A 83 -10.87 4.83 10.97
C GLU A 83 -11.69 4.08 9.88
N PRO A 84 -11.05 3.13 9.15
CA PRO A 84 -11.65 2.56 7.95
C PRO A 84 -12.82 1.62 8.29
N ASP A 85 -13.91 1.78 7.54
CA ASP A 85 -15.03 0.83 7.54
C ASP A 85 -14.74 -0.40 6.67
N LEU A 86 -13.84 -0.25 5.68
CA LEU A 86 -13.48 -1.28 4.71
C LEU A 86 -11.99 -1.19 4.34
N LEU A 87 -11.31 -2.34 4.42
CA LEU A 87 -9.95 -2.52 3.91
C LEU A 87 -9.97 -3.40 2.67
N LEU A 88 -9.41 -2.91 1.56
CA LEU A 88 -9.19 -3.71 0.36
C LEU A 88 -7.74 -4.18 0.33
N THR A 89 -7.56 -5.49 0.32
CA THR A 89 -6.25 -6.17 0.30
C THR A 89 -6.28 -7.32 -0.70
N GLN A 90 -5.11 -7.84 -1.05
CA GLN A 90 -4.95 -9.02 -1.90
C GLN A 90 -3.99 -10.00 -1.22
N ALA A 91 -4.37 -11.28 -1.24
CA ALA A 91 -3.43 -12.35 -0.92
C ALA A 91 -2.49 -12.58 -2.12
N ILE A 92 -1.22 -12.80 -1.83
CA ILE A 92 -0.26 -13.25 -2.84
C ILE A 92 -0.66 -14.68 -3.21
N CYS A 93 -0.82 -14.96 -4.51
CA CYS A 93 -0.97 -16.35 -4.97
C CYS A 93 0.35 -17.10 -4.71
N GLU A 94 0.28 -18.30 -4.15
CA GLU A 94 1.41 -19.23 -4.16
C GLU A 94 1.73 -19.58 -5.61
N VAL A 95 2.96 -19.33 -6.04
CA VAL A 95 3.49 -19.69 -7.38
C VAL A 95 4.58 -20.74 -7.26
#